data_AF-A0A6N6JR95-F1
#
_entry.id   AF-A0A6N6JR95-F1
#
_cell.length_a   1.000
_cell.length_b   1.000
_cell.length_c   1.000
_cell.angle_alpha   90.00
_cell.angle_beta   90.00
_cell.angle_gamma   90.00
#
_symmetry.space_group_name_H-M   'P 1'
#
loop_
_entity.id
_entity.type
_entity.pdbx_description
1 polymer ?
#
loop_
_entity_poly.entity_id
_entity_poly.type
_entity_poly.pdbx_seq_one_letter_code
_entity_poly.pdbx_strand_id
1 'polypeptide(L)'
;MNFELLSYLKKQSDFTAVAEVEAALAKGKSKKPRSTGRQGPANDALFRDIEELIEQGYNIEFHPYLGVKLIDIPDRLFEHEIREDLNTERVGKVLHIHDQVDSTNETAWKLLESSPAAEDGTVILAERQLNGRGRLGRSWHSPAGCGIWMSVILRVQLPPDKLALLTATASLALANMLQQFIHLPSEIKWPNDVMVRGRKVAGVLVEARSTVPDTYVMGMGLNVNQQQADFPEELRGIATSLRIERPGSAPVNRVRVVRPLLFYLDSVYRLIHKKKYDKIARAWAEFVPMGGRKVRLTQGDREFTGTVVELDPARGITLKLEGGKETKLFAAETVSNVREA
;
A
#
# COMPACT_ATOMS: atom_id res chain seq x y z
N MET A 1 -17.78 -13.73 12.16
CA MET A 1 -17.08 -14.25 10.97
C MET A 1 -16.19 -15.42 11.38
N ASN A 2 -16.43 -16.61 10.83
CA ASN A 2 -15.64 -17.81 11.10
C ASN A 2 -14.43 -17.92 10.15
N PHE A 3 -13.26 -17.47 10.61
CA PHE A 3 -12.04 -17.47 9.80
C PHE A 3 -11.51 -18.88 9.51
N GLU A 4 -11.73 -19.85 10.41
CA GLU A 4 -11.31 -21.23 10.18
C GLU A 4 -12.07 -21.85 9.00
N LEU A 5 -13.37 -21.57 8.89
CA LEU A 5 -14.19 -21.98 7.76
C LEU A 5 -13.66 -21.40 6.45
N LEU A 6 -13.43 -20.09 6.43
CA LEU A 6 -12.96 -19.42 5.22
C LEU A 6 -11.57 -19.91 4.79
N SER A 7 -10.61 -20.00 5.71
CA SER A 7 -9.27 -20.53 5.42
C SER A 7 -9.30 -22.00 5.02
N TYR A 8 -10.28 -22.78 5.50
CA TYR A 8 -10.48 -24.15 5.03
C TYR A 8 -11.01 -24.18 3.59
N LEU A 9 -12.08 -23.42 3.29
CA LEU A 9 -12.68 -23.37 1.95
C LEU A 9 -11.70 -22.86 0.89
N LYS A 10 -10.84 -21.88 1.22
CA LYS A 10 -9.77 -21.39 0.32
C LYS A 10 -8.79 -22.46 -0.15
N LYS A 11 -8.63 -23.54 0.62
CA LYS A 11 -7.72 -24.66 0.31
C LYS A 11 -8.37 -25.71 -0.59
N GLN A 12 -9.67 -25.63 -0.81
CA GLN A 12 -10.42 -26.59 -1.61
C GLN A 12 -10.59 -26.04 -3.03
N SER A 13 -10.25 -26.85 -4.04
CA SER A 13 -10.46 -26.49 -5.45
C SER A 13 -11.88 -26.76 -5.93
N ASP A 14 -12.60 -27.65 -5.22
CA ASP A 14 -13.91 -28.16 -5.59
C ASP A 14 -14.88 -28.20 -4.41
N PHE A 15 -16.11 -28.59 -4.70
CA PHE A 15 -17.13 -28.81 -3.69
C PHE A 15 -16.61 -29.76 -2.61
N THR A 16 -16.83 -29.37 -1.36
CA THR A 16 -16.46 -30.15 -0.19
C THR A 16 -17.73 -30.51 0.58
N ALA A 17 -17.89 -31.79 0.90
CA ALA A 17 -19.09 -32.27 1.58
C ALA A 17 -19.23 -31.56 2.94
N VAL A 18 -20.45 -31.20 3.33
CA VAL A 18 -20.74 -30.46 4.57
C VAL A 18 -20.12 -31.16 5.80
N ALA A 19 -20.25 -32.49 5.87
CA ALA A 19 -19.69 -33.28 6.96
C ALA A 19 -18.15 -33.20 7.05
N GLU A 20 -17.46 -33.03 5.91
CA GLU A 20 -16.00 -32.86 5.88
C GLU A 20 -15.59 -31.48 6.37
N VAL A 21 -16.32 -30.44 5.98
CA VAL A 21 -16.14 -29.07 6.48
C VAL A 21 -16.31 -29.05 8.01
N GLU A 22 -17.39 -29.63 8.53
CA GLU A 22 -17.65 -29.71 9.97
C GLU A 22 -16.55 -30.48 10.72
N ALA A 23 -16.13 -31.63 10.17
CA ALA A 23 -15.06 -32.43 10.78
C ALA A 23 -13.72 -31.68 10.80
N ALA A 24 -13.41 -30.90 9.77
CA ALA A 24 -12.22 -30.07 9.73
C ALA A 24 -12.25 -28.96 10.79
N LEU A 25 -13.39 -28.27 10.92
CA LEU A 25 -13.58 -27.21 11.92
C LEU A 25 -13.59 -27.75 13.36
N ALA A 26 -14.07 -28.98 13.58
CA ALA A 26 -14.02 -29.63 14.88
C ALA A 26 -12.59 -30.00 15.31
N LYS A 27 -11.72 -30.38 14.35
CA LYS A 27 -10.31 -30.72 14.61
C LYS A 27 -9.44 -29.51 14.91
N GLY A 28 -9.79 -28.31 14.42
CA GLY A 28 -9.09 -27.05 14.72
C GLY A 28 -9.27 -26.55 16.17
N LYS A 29 -10.36 -26.93 16.82
CA LYS A 29 -10.71 -26.50 18.19
C LYS A 29 -10.04 -27.38 19.26
N SER A 30 -8.82 -27.03 19.68
CA SER A 30 -8.19 -27.64 20.87
C SER A 30 -8.91 -27.25 22.18
N LYS A 31 -9.66 -28.20 22.73
CA LYS A 31 -10.09 -28.40 24.14
C LYS A 31 -10.63 -27.19 24.95
N LYS A 32 -11.97 -27.11 25.04
CA LYS A 32 -12.67 -27.08 26.33
C LYS A 32 -13.88 -28.02 26.26
N PRO A 33 -14.07 -28.96 27.21
CA PRO A 33 -15.22 -29.84 27.16
C PRO A 33 -16.46 -29.05 27.60
N ARG A 34 -17.47 -28.95 26.72
CA ARG A 34 -18.84 -28.84 27.17
C ARG A 34 -19.48 -30.21 27.03
N SER A 35 -19.71 -30.84 28.18
CA SER A 35 -20.41 -32.09 28.31
C SER A 35 -21.88 -31.95 27.95
N THR A 36 -22.29 -32.78 26.99
CA THR A 36 -23.52 -33.58 26.93
C THR A 36 -24.88 -32.89 27.11
N GLY A 37 -25.65 -32.87 26.01
CA GLY A 37 -27.12 -32.87 26.06
C GLY A 37 -27.77 -32.32 24.79
N ARG A 38 -28.33 -33.22 23.97
CA ARG A 38 -29.08 -33.02 22.69
C ARG A 38 -28.24 -32.91 21.40
N GLN A 39 -28.39 -33.92 20.55
CA GLN A 39 -28.05 -33.86 19.12
C GLN A 39 -29.18 -33.11 18.38
N GLY A 40 -28.83 -31.98 17.75
CA GLY A 40 -29.62 -31.15 16.82
C GLY A 40 -28.78 -29.92 16.41
N PRO A 41 -28.83 -29.49 15.13
CA PRO A 41 -27.92 -29.94 14.07
C PRO A 41 -26.66 -29.06 13.97
N ALA A 42 -25.50 -29.69 13.73
CA ALA A 42 -24.26 -28.98 13.39
C ALA A 42 -24.43 -28.11 12.12
N ASN A 43 -25.35 -28.51 11.24
CA ASN A 43 -25.80 -27.77 10.06
C ASN A 43 -26.11 -26.29 10.37
N ASP A 44 -26.90 -25.98 11.40
CA ASP A 44 -27.37 -24.59 11.62
C ASP A 44 -26.24 -23.61 11.93
N ALA A 45 -25.15 -24.07 12.55
CA ALA A 45 -24.02 -23.19 12.86
C ALA A 45 -23.15 -22.94 11.63
N LEU A 46 -22.84 -23.98 10.86
CA LEU A 46 -22.08 -23.86 9.62
C LEU A 46 -22.85 -23.04 8.57
N PHE A 47 -24.16 -23.26 8.43
CA PHE A 47 -24.99 -22.47 7.51
C PHE A 47 -25.00 -20.99 7.88
N ARG A 48 -25.15 -20.64 9.17
CA ARG A 48 -25.04 -19.23 9.62
C ARG A 48 -23.67 -18.63 9.32
N ASP A 49 -22.59 -19.38 9.53
CA ASP A 49 -21.24 -18.91 9.22
C ASP A 49 -21.04 -18.68 7.71
N ILE A 50 -21.63 -19.55 6.86
CA ILE A 50 -21.63 -19.39 5.39
C ILE A 50 -22.48 -18.19 4.97
N GLU A 51 -23.67 -18.02 5.53
CA GLU A 51 -24.55 -16.88 5.28
C GLU A 51 -23.84 -15.56 5.63
N GLU A 52 -23.17 -15.49 6.79
CA GLU A 52 -22.38 -14.32 7.17
C GLU A 52 -21.26 -14.03 6.15
N LEU A 53 -20.58 -15.05 5.61
CA LEU A 53 -19.58 -14.85 4.56
C LEU A 53 -20.22 -14.35 3.26
N ILE A 54 -21.38 -14.88 2.86
CA ILE A 54 -22.11 -14.41 1.67
C ILE A 54 -22.53 -12.95 1.82
N GLU A 55 -23.04 -12.55 3.00
CA GLU A 55 -23.39 -11.17 3.31
C GLU A 55 -22.19 -10.21 3.23
N GLN A 56 -20.99 -10.71 3.50
CA GLN A 56 -19.73 -9.96 3.37
C GLN A 56 -19.20 -9.92 1.92
N GLY A 57 -19.90 -10.56 0.99
CA GLY A 57 -19.60 -10.56 -0.44
C GLY A 57 -18.76 -11.74 -0.93
N TYR A 58 -18.51 -12.75 -0.10
CA TYR A 58 -17.88 -14.00 -0.54
C TYR A 58 -18.86 -14.78 -1.42
N ASN A 59 -18.43 -15.13 -2.64
CA ASN A 59 -19.24 -15.91 -3.54
C ASN A 59 -19.09 -17.39 -3.18
N ILE A 60 -20.05 -17.94 -2.44
CA ILE A 60 -20.06 -19.33 -1.98
C ILE A 60 -21.27 -20.02 -2.59
N GLU A 61 -21.03 -21.12 -3.30
CA GLU A 61 -22.07 -21.98 -3.85
C GLU A 61 -22.38 -23.12 -2.88
N PHE A 62 -23.67 -23.41 -2.76
CA PHE A 62 -24.19 -24.56 -2.04
C PHE A 62 -24.85 -25.53 -3.01
N HIS A 63 -24.42 -26.79 -2.97
CA HIS A 63 -25.03 -27.87 -3.73
C HIS A 63 -25.53 -28.97 -2.78
N PRO A 64 -26.81 -29.40 -2.86
CA PRO A 64 -27.40 -30.34 -1.90
C PRO A 64 -26.65 -31.66 -1.71
N TYR A 65 -25.97 -32.14 -2.77
CA TYR A 65 -25.27 -33.43 -2.76
C TYR A 65 -23.74 -33.31 -2.76
N LEU A 66 -23.20 -32.17 -3.19
CA LEU A 66 -21.74 -31.99 -3.33
C LEU A 66 -21.18 -31.17 -2.15
N GLY A 67 -22.02 -30.39 -1.48
CA GLY A 67 -21.66 -29.58 -0.33
C GLY A 67 -21.37 -28.13 -0.71
N VAL A 68 -20.28 -27.58 -0.21
CA VAL A 68 -19.98 -26.14 -0.24
C VAL A 68 -18.74 -25.89 -1.09
N LYS A 69 -18.75 -24.82 -1.91
CA LYS A 69 -17.58 -24.37 -2.67
C LYS A 69 -17.44 -22.85 -2.61
N LEU A 70 -16.24 -22.36 -2.26
CA LEU A 70 -15.90 -20.95 -2.44
C LEU A 70 -15.53 -20.70 -3.90
N ILE A 71 -16.31 -19.86 -4.59
CA ILE A 71 -16.14 -19.55 -6.01
C ILE A 71 -15.23 -18.33 -6.19
N ASP A 72 -15.48 -17.27 -5.43
CA ASP A 72 -14.71 -16.02 -5.53
C ASP A 72 -14.66 -15.26 -4.19
N ILE A 73 -13.62 -14.45 -4.04
CA ILE A 73 -13.36 -13.62 -2.85
C ILE A 73 -13.55 -12.16 -3.24
N PRO A 74 -14.34 -11.38 -2.48
CA PRO A 74 -14.58 -9.98 -2.81
C PRO A 74 -13.29 -9.18 -2.78
N ASP A 75 -13.19 -8.18 -3.67
CA ASP A 75 -12.13 -7.17 -3.59
C ASP A 75 -12.43 -6.16 -2.46
N ARG A 76 -12.28 -6.60 -1.20
CA ARG A 76 -12.45 -5.79 0.00
C ARG A 76 -11.25 -5.95 0.93
N LEU A 77 -10.83 -4.85 1.54
CA LEU A 77 -9.68 -4.84 2.44
C LEU A 77 -10.06 -5.38 3.83
N PHE A 78 -10.38 -6.67 3.95
CA PHE A 78 -10.64 -7.24 5.27
C PHE A 78 -9.34 -7.46 6.06
N GLU A 79 -9.38 -7.22 7.37
CA GLU A 79 -8.19 -7.34 8.22
C GLU A 79 -7.64 -8.76 8.23
N HIS A 80 -8.49 -9.78 8.38
CA HIS A 80 -8.07 -11.18 8.38
C HIS A 80 -7.49 -11.59 7.03
N GLU A 81 -8.08 -11.11 5.93
CA GLU A 81 -7.54 -11.29 4.59
C GLU A 81 -6.18 -10.63 4.46
N ILE A 82 -5.90 -9.48 5.06
CA ILE A 82 -4.57 -8.88 4.96
C ILE A 82 -3.55 -9.61 5.84
N ARG A 83 -3.96 -10.05 7.04
CA ARG A 83 -3.07 -10.68 8.02
C ARG A 83 -2.67 -12.12 7.67
N GLU A 84 -3.52 -12.85 6.96
CA GLU A 84 -3.22 -14.22 6.54
C GLU A 84 -1.92 -14.22 5.71
N ASP A 85 -0.93 -14.99 6.17
CA ASP A 85 0.43 -15.09 5.62
C ASP A 85 1.25 -13.77 5.57
N LEU A 86 0.86 -12.73 6.31
CA LEU A 86 1.63 -11.49 6.39
C LEU A 86 2.85 -11.65 7.31
N ASN A 87 4.02 -11.87 6.70
CA ASN A 87 5.29 -12.05 7.42
C ASN A 87 6.09 -10.74 7.53
N THR A 88 5.64 -9.83 8.39
CA THR A 88 6.36 -8.58 8.73
C THR A 88 6.93 -8.62 10.14
N GLU A 89 7.94 -7.79 10.43
CA GLU A 89 8.48 -7.59 11.78
C GLU A 89 7.70 -6.51 12.54
N ARG A 90 7.40 -5.38 11.88
CA ARG A 90 6.77 -4.18 12.48
C ARG A 90 5.57 -3.68 11.68
N VAL A 91 5.77 -3.41 10.40
CA VAL A 91 4.75 -2.76 9.57
C VAL A 91 3.57 -3.72 9.37
N GLY A 92 2.36 -3.25 9.67
CA GLY A 92 1.14 -4.04 9.48
C GLY A 92 0.84 -5.03 10.61
N LYS A 93 1.54 -4.96 11.75
CA LYS A 93 1.18 -5.72 12.97
C LYS A 93 -0.12 -5.22 13.59
N VAL A 94 -0.39 -3.93 13.48
CA VAL A 94 -1.65 -3.30 13.85
C VAL A 94 -2.26 -2.68 12.59
N LEU A 95 -3.51 -3.04 12.30
CA LEU A 95 -4.26 -2.57 11.13
C LEU A 95 -5.52 -1.85 11.61
N HIS A 96 -5.76 -0.64 11.13
CA HIS A 96 -7.02 0.07 11.26
C HIS A 96 -7.61 0.24 9.86
N ILE A 97 -8.75 -0.39 9.59
CA ILE A 97 -9.38 -0.38 8.26
C ILE A 97 -10.72 0.33 8.37
N HIS A 98 -10.93 1.29 7.47
CA HIS A 98 -12.12 2.14 7.46
C HIS A 98 -12.82 2.09 6.10
N ASP A 99 -14.14 2.13 6.07
CA ASP A 99 -14.87 2.24 4.81
C ASP A 99 -14.69 3.65 4.20
N GLN A 100 -14.67 4.69 5.03
CA GLN A 100 -14.49 6.06 4.56
C GLN A 100 -13.83 6.92 5.63
N VAL A 101 -12.88 7.75 5.21
CA VAL A 101 -12.21 8.76 6.06
C VAL A 101 -12.03 10.06 5.28
N ASP A 102 -11.70 11.16 5.97
CA ASP A 102 -11.23 12.38 5.30
C ASP A 102 -9.91 12.11 4.58
N SER A 103 -8.89 11.68 5.31
CA SER A 103 -7.63 11.18 4.79
C SER A 103 -7.04 10.17 5.78
N THR A 104 -6.40 9.12 5.28
CA THR A 104 -5.70 8.13 6.11
C THR A 104 -4.57 8.77 6.93
N ASN A 105 -3.90 9.79 6.39
CA ASN A 105 -2.88 10.54 7.13
C ASN A 105 -3.48 11.26 8.34
N GLU A 106 -4.63 11.92 8.15
CA GLU A 106 -5.30 12.63 9.25
C GLU A 106 -5.83 11.64 10.29
N THR A 107 -6.36 10.50 9.85
CA THR A 107 -6.78 9.42 10.74
C THR A 107 -5.61 8.89 11.58
N ALA A 108 -4.42 8.74 10.99
CA ALA A 108 -3.21 8.33 11.72
C ALA A 108 -2.80 9.35 12.78
N TRP A 109 -2.88 10.66 12.48
CA TRP A 109 -2.61 11.69 13.47
C TRP A 109 -3.65 11.73 14.60
N LYS A 110 -4.94 11.62 14.29
CA LYS A 110 -6.00 11.51 15.29
C LYS A 110 -5.82 10.28 16.18
N LEU A 111 -5.35 9.17 15.61
CA LEU A 111 -4.98 7.97 16.39
C LEU A 111 -3.83 8.26 17.34
N LEU A 112 -2.77 8.93 16.89
CA LEU A 112 -1.65 9.32 17.76
C LEU A 112 -2.05 10.30 18.88
N GLU A 113 -3.00 11.20 18.62
CA GLU A 113 -3.53 12.14 19.63
C GLU A 113 -4.36 11.42 20.68
N SER A 114 -5.25 10.52 20.25
CA SER A 114 -6.13 9.75 21.14
C SER A 114 -5.43 8.58 21.83
N SER A 115 -4.37 8.04 21.22
CA SER A 115 -3.56 6.94 21.71
C SER A 115 -2.07 7.23 21.46
N PRO A 116 -1.41 8.02 22.33
CA PRO A 116 0.00 8.36 22.20
C PRO A 116 0.95 7.15 22.23
N ALA A 117 0.45 5.97 22.65
CA ALA A 117 1.18 4.71 22.66
C ALA A 117 1.00 3.87 21.37
N ALA A 118 0.31 4.38 20.35
CA ALA A 118 0.14 3.68 19.08
C ALA A 118 1.50 3.21 18.52
N GLU A 119 1.54 1.94 18.12
CA GLU A 119 2.78 1.20 17.83
C GLU A 119 3.47 1.67 16.54
N ASP A 120 4.80 1.57 16.52
CA ASP A 120 5.60 1.75 15.29
C ASP A 120 5.19 0.70 14.24
N GLY A 121 4.89 1.16 13.02
CA GLY A 121 4.42 0.30 11.94
C GLY A 121 2.90 0.08 11.91
N THR A 122 2.12 0.77 12.76
CA THR A 122 0.65 0.76 12.68
C THR A 122 0.20 1.28 11.31
N VAL A 123 -0.67 0.52 10.64
CA VAL A 123 -1.18 0.86 9.30
C VAL A 123 -2.65 1.26 9.39
N ILE A 124 -2.98 2.38 8.76
CA ILE A 124 -4.33 2.85 8.52
C ILE A 124 -4.64 2.61 7.05
N LEU A 125 -5.74 1.94 6.75
CA LEU A 125 -6.27 1.70 5.41
C LEU A 125 -7.67 2.28 5.31
N ALA A 126 -8.03 2.75 4.12
CA ALA A 126 -9.40 3.13 3.83
C ALA A 126 -9.86 2.61 2.48
N GLU A 127 -11.14 2.27 2.37
CA GLU A 127 -11.77 2.02 1.07
C GLU A 127 -11.89 3.33 0.26
N ARG A 128 -12.24 4.44 0.92
CA ARG A 128 -12.37 5.77 0.31
C ARG A 128 -11.75 6.89 1.16
N GLN A 129 -11.14 7.88 0.52
CA GLN A 129 -10.83 9.17 1.14
C GLN A 129 -11.69 10.28 0.54
N LEU A 130 -12.28 11.13 1.38
CA LEU A 130 -13.05 12.30 0.95
C LEU A 130 -12.14 13.46 0.53
N ASN A 131 -11.06 13.65 1.28
CA ASN A 131 -10.12 14.77 1.16
C ASN A 131 -8.69 14.24 1.12
N GLY A 132 -8.43 13.25 0.25
CA GLY A 132 -7.11 12.69 0.04
C GLY A 132 -6.10 13.80 -0.28
N ARG A 133 -4.93 13.77 0.37
CA ARG A 133 -3.91 14.82 0.25
C ARG A 133 -2.66 14.32 -0.48
N GLY A 134 -2.12 15.18 -1.32
CA GLY A 134 -0.79 15.09 -1.90
C GLY A 134 0.11 16.21 -1.38
N ARG A 135 1.32 16.31 -1.92
CA ARG A 135 2.26 17.41 -1.61
C ARG A 135 1.70 18.76 -2.07
N LEU A 136 2.16 19.83 -1.41
CA LEU A 136 1.86 21.22 -1.79
C LEU A 136 0.35 21.51 -1.84
N GLY A 137 -0.44 20.88 -0.97
CA GLY A 137 -1.89 21.07 -0.89
C GLY A 137 -2.70 20.47 -2.04
N ARG A 138 -2.07 19.73 -2.97
CA ARG A 138 -2.78 19.07 -4.07
C ARG A 138 -3.70 17.97 -3.55
N SER A 139 -4.85 17.77 -4.16
CA SER A 139 -5.76 16.66 -3.84
C SER A 139 -5.28 15.35 -4.44
N TRP A 140 -5.58 14.25 -3.76
CA TRP A 140 -5.36 12.88 -4.21
C TRP A 140 -6.71 12.18 -4.38
N HIS A 141 -7.07 11.85 -5.61
CA HIS A 141 -8.36 11.22 -5.93
C HIS A 141 -8.39 9.77 -5.40
N SER A 142 -9.34 9.44 -4.52
CA SER A 142 -9.39 8.16 -3.79
C SER A 142 -10.80 7.56 -3.70
N PRO A 143 -11.37 7.12 -4.83
CA PRO A 143 -12.68 6.48 -4.84
C PRO A 143 -12.66 5.12 -4.14
N ALA A 144 -13.85 4.71 -3.66
CA ALA A 144 -14.07 3.42 -3.03
C ALA A 144 -13.72 2.26 -3.97
N GLY A 145 -13.10 1.18 -3.48
CA GLY A 145 -12.89 -0.03 -4.25
C GLY A 145 -11.78 0.03 -5.31
N CYS A 146 -11.23 1.21 -5.62
CA CYS A 146 -10.35 1.36 -6.78
C CYS A 146 -8.86 1.35 -6.45
N GLY A 147 -8.45 1.66 -5.23
CA GLY A 147 -7.04 1.79 -4.89
C GLY A 147 -6.71 1.31 -3.51
N ILE A 148 -5.42 1.41 -3.17
CA ILE A 148 -4.92 1.24 -1.83
C ILE A 148 -4.59 2.63 -1.31
N TRP A 149 -5.39 3.08 -0.34
CA TRP A 149 -5.23 4.34 0.36
C TRP A 149 -4.74 3.98 1.76
N MET A 150 -3.46 4.20 2.03
CA MET A 150 -2.88 3.78 3.29
C MET A 150 -1.95 4.80 3.89
N SER A 151 -1.85 4.78 5.21
CA SER A 151 -0.84 5.53 5.96
C SER A 151 -0.20 4.64 7.00
N VAL A 152 1.09 4.85 7.25
CA VAL A 152 1.85 4.10 8.26
C VAL A 152 2.40 5.06 9.28
N ILE A 153 2.18 4.77 10.56
CA ILE A 153 2.81 5.47 11.68
C ILE A 153 4.23 4.94 11.83
N LEU A 154 5.21 5.83 11.75
CA LEU A 154 6.62 5.51 11.91
C LEU A 154 7.18 6.23 13.12
N ARG A 155 7.80 5.50 14.05
CA ARG A 155 8.52 6.04 15.20
C ARG A 155 10.00 5.74 15.05
N VAL A 156 10.76 6.75 14.64
CA VAL A 156 12.19 6.60 14.37
C VAL A 156 12.91 7.92 14.58
N GLN A 157 14.04 7.88 15.28
CA GLN A 157 14.89 9.06 15.41
C GLN A 157 15.81 9.18 14.19
N LEU A 158 15.57 10.21 13.37
CA LEU A 158 16.41 10.54 12.22
C LEU A 158 16.89 11.98 12.29
N PRO A 159 18.16 12.25 11.95
CA PRO A 159 18.59 13.63 11.78
C PRO A 159 17.86 14.28 10.58
N PRO A 160 17.67 15.62 10.57
CA PRO A 160 16.86 16.30 9.57
C PRO A 160 17.25 16.02 8.11
N ASP A 161 18.55 15.85 7.84
CA ASP A 161 19.11 15.52 6.52
C ASP A 161 18.71 14.13 6.02
N LYS A 162 18.21 13.25 6.90
CA LYS A 162 17.82 11.87 6.58
C LYS A 162 16.32 11.66 6.47
N LEU A 163 15.50 12.66 6.73
CA LEU A 163 14.04 12.54 6.68
C LEU A 163 13.51 12.13 5.29
N ALA A 164 14.18 12.57 4.24
CA ALA A 164 13.83 12.19 2.87
C ALA A 164 14.01 10.69 2.59
N LEU A 165 14.79 9.96 3.41
CA LEU A 165 14.87 8.49 3.33
C LEU A 165 13.54 7.81 3.66
N LEU A 166 12.64 8.45 4.41
CA LEU A 166 11.30 7.92 4.64
C LEU A 166 10.52 7.89 3.32
N THR A 167 10.51 9.01 2.57
CA THR A 167 9.86 9.05 1.26
C THR A 167 10.50 8.06 0.27
N ALA A 168 11.83 7.94 0.29
CA ALA A 168 12.54 6.94 -0.51
C ALA A 168 12.17 5.49 -0.11
N THR A 169 11.97 5.23 1.19
CA THR A 169 11.58 3.91 1.70
C THR A 169 10.22 3.48 1.14
N ALA A 170 9.21 4.36 1.18
CA ALA A 170 7.90 4.08 0.61
C ALA A 170 7.92 3.92 -0.92
N SER A 171 8.57 4.85 -1.63
CA SER A 171 8.63 4.82 -3.09
C SER A 171 9.42 3.61 -3.61
N LEU A 172 10.51 3.22 -2.92
CA LEU A 172 11.25 1.99 -3.21
C LEU A 172 10.41 0.74 -2.94
N ALA A 173 9.67 0.67 -1.83
CA ALA A 173 8.79 -0.46 -1.54
C ALA A 173 7.69 -0.62 -2.61
N LEU A 174 7.08 0.48 -3.04
CA LEU A 174 6.11 0.49 -4.14
C LEU A 174 6.73 0.01 -5.45
N ALA A 175 7.85 0.63 -5.88
CA ALA A 175 8.50 0.29 -7.15
C ALA A 175 8.97 -1.18 -7.17
N ASN A 176 9.58 -1.64 -6.08
CA ASN A 176 10.03 -3.03 -5.96
C ASN A 176 8.85 -4.01 -6.01
N MET A 177 7.77 -3.76 -5.25
CA MET A 177 6.56 -4.58 -5.29
C MET A 177 5.95 -4.63 -6.70
N LEU A 178 5.88 -3.49 -7.39
CA LEU A 178 5.37 -3.43 -8.77
C LEU A 178 6.22 -4.25 -9.73
N GLN A 179 7.55 -4.16 -9.64
CA GLN A 179 8.45 -4.86 -10.53
C GLN A 179 8.53 -6.37 -10.24
N GLN A 180 8.67 -6.75 -8.97
CA GLN A 180 8.95 -8.13 -8.58
C GLN A 180 7.69 -8.99 -8.41
N PHE A 181 6.58 -8.39 -7.95
CA PHE A 181 5.35 -9.14 -7.66
C PHE A 181 4.25 -8.90 -8.69
N ILE A 182 4.12 -7.67 -9.19
CA ILE A 182 3.08 -7.33 -10.19
C ILE A 182 3.62 -7.46 -11.63
N HIS A 183 4.95 -7.53 -11.79
CA HIS A 183 5.64 -7.61 -13.08
C HIS A 183 5.37 -6.42 -14.00
N LEU A 184 5.27 -5.22 -13.44
CA LEU A 184 5.18 -3.97 -14.19
C LEU A 184 6.50 -3.18 -14.09
N PRO A 185 7.01 -2.63 -15.21
CA PRO A 185 8.18 -1.77 -15.17
C PRO A 185 7.81 -0.46 -14.47
N SER A 186 8.40 -0.24 -13.30
CA SER A 186 8.16 0.95 -12.50
C SER A 186 9.41 1.81 -12.39
N GLU A 187 9.22 3.12 -12.37
CA GLU A 187 10.26 4.11 -12.13
C GLU A 187 9.82 5.04 -11.00
N ILE A 188 10.76 5.57 -10.23
CA ILE A 188 10.51 6.61 -9.25
C ILE A 188 10.81 7.95 -9.89
N LYS A 189 9.77 8.77 -10.05
CA LYS A 189 9.91 10.19 -10.37
C LYS A 189 10.17 10.92 -9.06
N TRP A 190 11.43 11.33 -8.86
CA TRP A 190 11.83 12.07 -7.67
C TRP A 190 10.95 13.32 -7.48
N PRO A 191 10.55 13.64 -6.24
CA PRO A 191 10.99 13.00 -5.00
C PRO A 191 10.15 11.82 -4.50
N ASN A 192 8.93 11.63 -5.00
CA ASN A 192 7.92 10.88 -4.23
C ASN A 192 6.87 10.12 -5.08
N ASP A 193 6.98 10.16 -6.41
CA ASP A 193 5.98 9.58 -7.29
C ASP A 193 6.52 8.29 -7.92
N VAL A 194 5.66 7.28 -8.05
CA VAL A 194 5.98 6.05 -8.78
C VAL A 194 5.20 6.03 -10.08
N MET A 195 5.92 5.74 -11.16
CA MET A 195 5.47 5.83 -12.53
C MET A 195 5.50 4.43 -13.16
N VAL A 196 4.54 4.15 -14.04
CA VAL A 196 4.59 3.02 -14.97
C VAL A 196 4.40 3.59 -16.37
N ARG A 197 5.35 3.30 -17.26
CA ARG A 197 5.35 3.80 -18.66
C ARG A 197 5.10 5.32 -18.75
N GLY A 198 5.75 6.09 -17.88
CA GLY A 198 5.65 7.55 -17.86
C GLY A 198 4.38 8.14 -17.23
N ARG A 199 3.44 7.32 -16.75
CA ARG A 199 2.22 7.76 -16.06
C ARG A 199 2.24 7.39 -14.58
N LYS A 200 1.69 8.26 -13.74
CA LYS A 200 1.72 8.11 -12.29
C LYS A 200 0.78 7.01 -11.84
N VAL A 201 1.32 5.99 -11.15
CA VAL A 201 0.53 4.90 -10.56
C VAL A 201 0.42 5.01 -9.05
N ALA A 202 1.42 5.62 -8.39
CA ALA A 202 1.39 5.83 -6.95
C ALA A 202 2.05 7.16 -6.54
N GLY A 203 1.69 7.63 -5.35
CA GLY A 203 2.28 8.81 -4.73
C GLY A 203 2.51 8.60 -3.24
N VAL A 204 3.58 9.22 -2.73
CA VAL A 204 3.97 9.18 -1.33
C VAL A 204 3.90 10.58 -0.72
N LEU A 205 3.39 10.67 0.51
CA LEU A 205 3.37 11.88 1.33
C LEU A 205 3.78 11.54 2.76
N VAL A 206 4.97 11.98 3.18
CA VAL A 206 5.42 11.85 4.58
C VAL A 206 5.19 13.19 5.29
N GLU A 207 4.45 13.15 6.40
CA GLU A 207 4.18 14.30 7.26
C GLU A 207 4.85 14.11 8.62
N ALA A 208 5.18 15.22 9.27
CA ALA A 208 5.62 15.29 10.66
C ALA A 208 4.84 16.42 11.35
N ARG A 209 4.58 16.29 12.65
CA ARG A 209 4.04 17.35 13.50
C ARG A 209 5.02 17.66 14.62
N SER A 210 5.28 18.94 14.89
CA SER A 210 6.21 19.37 15.95
C SER A 210 5.77 18.92 17.35
N THR A 211 4.48 18.62 17.53
CA THR A 211 3.89 18.15 18.79
C THR A 211 4.26 16.71 19.15
N VAL A 212 4.72 15.90 18.18
CA VAL A 212 5.08 14.50 18.40
C VAL A 212 6.46 14.23 17.77
N PRO A 213 7.56 14.47 18.52
CA PRO A 213 8.91 14.32 17.98
C PRO A 213 9.19 12.87 17.55
N ASP A 214 10.12 12.71 16.60
CA ASP A 214 10.57 11.42 16.06
C ASP A 214 9.43 10.52 15.54
N THR A 215 8.29 11.13 15.22
CA THR A 215 7.09 10.44 14.72
C THR A 215 6.67 11.03 13.39
N TYR A 216 6.43 10.14 12.43
CA TYR A 216 6.07 10.48 11.06
C TYR A 216 4.86 9.69 10.62
N VAL A 217 4.02 10.30 9.80
CA VAL A 217 2.92 9.62 9.12
C VAL A 217 3.26 9.53 7.64
N MET A 218 3.46 8.29 7.18
CA MET A 218 3.81 7.96 5.80
C MET A 218 2.56 7.54 5.02
N GLY A 219 1.99 8.48 4.28
CA GLY A 219 0.89 8.26 3.35
C GLY A 219 1.34 7.70 2.01
N MET A 220 0.62 6.71 1.51
CA MET A 220 0.84 6.05 0.23
C MET A 220 -0.50 5.83 -0.46
N GLY A 221 -0.65 6.40 -1.65
CA GLY A 221 -1.79 6.16 -2.54
C GLY A 221 -1.33 5.35 -3.74
N LEU A 222 -1.94 4.20 -4.00
CA LEU A 222 -1.67 3.35 -5.15
C LEU A 222 -2.96 3.11 -5.94
N ASN A 223 -2.93 3.43 -7.22
CA ASN A 223 -4.02 3.20 -8.16
C ASN A 223 -4.03 1.73 -8.60
N VAL A 224 -5.09 1.00 -8.31
CA VAL A 224 -5.17 -0.45 -8.56
C VAL A 224 -6.17 -0.77 -9.66
N ASN A 225 -7.45 -0.54 -9.42
CA ASN A 225 -8.57 -0.94 -10.26
C ASN A 225 -9.24 0.20 -11.05
N GLN A 226 -8.78 1.45 -10.91
CA GLN A 226 -9.32 2.55 -11.72
C GLN A 226 -9.19 2.25 -13.21
N GLN A 227 -10.23 2.56 -13.96
CA GLN A 227 -10.20 2.70 -15.41
C GLN A 227 -10.00 4.16 -15.80
N GLN A 228 -9.79 4.39 -17.10
CA GLN A 228 -9.50 5.73 -17.61
C GLN A 228 -10.62 6.74 -17.30
N ALA A 229 -11.88 6.28 -17.32
CA ALA A 229 -13.05 7.11 -17.04
C ALA A 229 -13.19 7.49 -15.55
N ASP A 230 -12.62 6.68 -14.65
CA ASP A 230 -12.69 6.91 -13.19
C ASP A 230 -11.76 8.04 -12.74
N PHE A 231 -10.78 8.42 -13.56
CA PHE A 231 -9.93 9.57 -13.28
C PHE A 231 -10.63 10.88 -13.68
N PRO A 232 -10.49 11.95 -12.85
CA PRO A 232 -10.77 13.32 -13.25
C PRO A 232 -10.09 13.64 -14.59
N GLU A 233 -10.74 14.46 -15.42
CA GLU A 233 -10.35 14.71 -16.81
C GLU A 233 -8.88 15.15 -16.93
N GLU A 234 -8.45 16.06 -16.06
CA GLU A 234 -7.10 16.59 -15.98
C GLU A 234 -6.04 15.54 -15.61
N LEU A 235 -6.43 14.44 -14.95
CA LEU A 235 -5.53 13.37 -14.56
C LEU A 235 -5.43 12.26 -15.61
N ARG A 236 -6.35 12.19 -16.57
CA ARG A 236 -6.46 11.07 -17.51
C ARG A 236 -5.19 10.85 -18.35
N GLY A 237 -4.52 11.92 -18.75
CA GLY A 237 -3.28 11.83 -19.54
C GLY A 237 -2.02 11.51 -18.73
N ILE A 238 -2.05 11.68 -17.41
CA ILE A 238 -0.85 11.64 -16.56
C ILE A 238 -0.90 10.57 -15.46
N ALA A 239 -2.06 9.98 -15.19
CA ALA A 239 -2.26 8.92 -14.22
C ALA A 239 -2.54 7.58 -14.90
N THR A 240 -2.22 6.50 -14.21
CA THR A 240 -2.53 5.11 -14.60
C THR A 240 -2.87 4.29 -13.36
N SER A 241 -3.24 3.02 -13.56
CA SER A 241 -3.56 2.04 -12.52
C SER A 241 -3.04 0.67 -12.93
N LEU A 242 -2.97 -0.27 -11.98
CA LEU A 242 -2.59 -1.65 -12.31
C LEU A 242 -3.56 -2.33 -13.28
N ARG A 243 -4.83 -1.90 -13.29
CA ARG A 243 -5.90 -2.35 -14.18
C ARG A 243 -5.71 -1.82 -15.59
N ILE A 244 -5.37 -0.55 -15.75
CA ILE A 244 -5.10 0.08 -17.06
C ILE A 244 -3.84 -0.53 -17.68
N GLU A 245 -2.80 -0.78 -16.89
CA GLU A 245 -1.53 -1.36 -17.39
C GLU A 245 -1.63 -2.85 -17.74
N ARG A 246 -2.74 -3.51 -17.39
CA ARG A 246 -3.03 -4.93 -17.68
C ARG A 246 -4.37 -5.08 -18.42
N PRO A 247 -4.50 -4.54 -19.64
CA PRO A 247 -5.74 -4.60 -20.40
C PRO A 247 -6.17 -6.05 -20.65
N GLY A 248 -7.47 -6.32 -20.61
CA GLY A 248 -8.04 -7.65 -20.79
C GLY A 248 -7.90 -8.61 -19.60
N SER A 249 -7.22 -8.22 -18.52
CA SER A 249 -7.15 -9.02 -17.29
C SER A 249 -8.42 -8.85 -16.43
N ALA A 250 -8.63 -9.72 -15.44
CA ALA A 250 -9.65 -9.56 -14.39
C ALA A 250 -9.25 -8.45 -13.39
N PRO A 251 -10.21 -7.88 -12.61
CA PRO A 251 -9.88 -6.88 -11.60
C PRO A 251 -8.86 -7.42 -10.61
N VAL A 252 -8.00 -6.56 -10.11
CA VAL A 252 -6.90 -6.95 -9.23
C VAL A 252 -7.44 -6.98 -7.81
N ASN A 253 -7.45 -8.14 -7.17
CA ASN A 253 -7.75 -8.21 -5.73
C ASN A 253 -6.71 -7.39 -4.93
N ARG A 254 -7.15 -6.35 -4.23
CA ARG A 254 -6.28 -5.39 -3.54
C ARG A 254 -5.60 -5.98 -2.32
N VAL A 255 -6.15 -7.01 -1.68
CA VAL A 255 -5.46 -7.76 -0.61
C VAL A 255 -4.18 -8.40 -1.15
N ARG A 256 -4.24 -8.97 -2.36
CA ARG A 256 -3.04 -9.55 -3.03
C ARG A 256 -1.97 -8.52 -3.37
N VAL A 257 -2.30 -7.22 -3.37
CA VAL A 257 -1.35 -6.13 -3.61
C VAL A 257 -0.85 -5.53 -2.30
N VAL A 258 -1.71 -5.34 -1.30
CA VAL A 258 -1.32 -4.73 -0.02
C VAL A 258 -0.40 -5.64 0.78
N ARG A 259 -0.61 -6.97 0.79
CA ARG A 259 0.25 -7.93 1.49
C ARG A 259 1.73 -7.82 1.08
N PRO A 260 2.10 -7.96 -0.22
CA PRO A 260 3.49 -7.80 -0.63
C PRO A 260 3.98 -6.36 -0.42
N LEU A 261 3.14 -5.35 -0.60
CA LEU A 261 3.54 -3.96 -0.34
C LEU A 261 3.97 -3.75 1.12
N LEU A 262 3.21 -4.28 2.08
CA LEU A 262 3.55 -4.23 3.51
C LEU A 262 4.84 -5.03 3.79
N PHE A 263 5.04 -6.18 3.16
CA PHE A 263 6.27 -6.97 3.28
C PHE A 263 7.52 -6.22 2.79
N TYR A 264 7.45 -5.61 1.60
CA TYR A 264 8.56 -4.82 1.06
C TYR A 264 8.80 -3.57 1.90
N LEU A 265 7.73 -2.90 2.35
CA LEU A 265 7.84 -1.71 3.19
C LEU A 265 8.51 -2.03 4.53
N ASP A 266 8.09 -3.12 5.22
CA ASP A 266 8.73 -3.59 6.45
C ASP A 266 10.22 -3.89 6.24
N SER A 267 10.55 -4.57 5.13
CA SER A 267 11.92 -4.95 4.80
C SER A 267 12.85 -3.76 4.59
N VAL A 268 12.37 -2.72 3.88
CA VAL A 268 13.14 -1.48 3.68
C VAL A 268 13.18 -0.64 4.95
N TYR A 269 12.06 -0.54 5.69
CA TYR A 269 12.01 0.20 6.96
C TYR A 269 12.93 -0.40 8.02
N ARG A 270 13.13 -1.73 8.03
CA ARG A 270 14.14 -2.38 8.87
C ARG A 270 15.56 -1.87 8.61
N LEU A 271 15.88 -1.46 7.38
CA LEU A 271 17.19 -0.86 7.06
C LEU A 271 17.36 0.53 7.68
N ILE A 272 16.28 1.30 7.83
CA ILE A 272 16.30 2.58 8.55
C ILE A 272 16.71 2.35 10.01
N HIS A 273 16.03 1.42 10.71
CA HIS A 273 16.34 1.07 12.11
C HIS A 273 17.76 0.54 12.28
N LYS A 274 18.27 -0.22 11.29
CA LYS A 274 19.66 -0.72 11.27
C LYS A 274 20.69 0.33 10.81
N LYS A 275 20.27 1.58 10.58
CA LYS A 275 21.09 2.70 10.10
C LYS A 275 21.84 2.37 8.79
N LYS A 276 21.26 1.53 7.93
CA LYS A 276 21.82 1.11 6.63
C LYS A 276 21.33 2.00 5.48
N TYR A 277 21.45 3.31 5.66
CA TYR A 277 20.92 4.32 4.74
C TYR A 277 21.48 4.20 3.32
N ASP A 278 22.77 3.90 3.16
CA ASP A 278 23.41 3.73 1.84
C ASP A 278 22.86 2.55 1.05
N LYS A 279 22.27 1.55 1.72
CA LYS A 279 21.59 0.45 1.02
C LYS A 279 20.27 0.92 0.42
N ILE A 280 19.53 1.75 1.16
CA ILE A 280 18.26 2.34 0.70
C ILE A 280 18.56 3.30 -0.45
N ALA A 281 19.53 4.20 -0.29
CA ALA A 281 19.88 5.18 -1.32
C ALA A 281 20.29 4.51 -2.64
N ARG A 282 21.14 3.47 -2.59
CA ARG A 282 21.55 2.72 -3.79
C ARG A 282 20.39 2.00 -4.47
N ALA A 283 19.62 1.22 -3.71
CA ALA A 283 18.48 0.49 -4.27
C ALA A 283 17.41 1.45 -4.83
N TRP A 284 17.19 2.59 -4.17
CA TRP A 284 16.28 3.63 -4.65
C TRP A 284 16.79 4.26 -5.95
N ALA A 285 18.09 4.55 -6.06
CA ALA A 285 18.67 5.16 -7.25
C ALA A 285 18.53 4.28 -8.50
N GLU A 286 18.51 2.95 -8.36
CA GLU A 286 18.28 2.00 -9.47
C GLU A 286 16.90 2.20 -10.13
N PHE A 287 15.92 2.70 -9.39
CA PHE A 287 14.58 3.00 -9.91
C PHE A 287 14.42 4.43 -10.42
N VAL A 288 15.44 5.29 -10.32
CA VAL A 288 15.30 6.72 -10.62
C VAL A 288 16.07 7.08 -11.88
N PRO A 289 15.40 7.17 -13.04
CA PRO A 289 16.05 7.35 -14.33
C PRO A 289 16.38 8.83 -14.58
N MET A 290 17.18 9.44 -13.71
CA MET A 290 17.58 10.85 -13.80
C MET A 290 19.08 11.06 -13.94
N GLY A 291 19.91 10.13 -13.49
CA GLY A 291 21.37 10.27 -13.55
C GLY A 291 21.87 10.58 -14.96
N GLY A 292 22.71 11.62 -15.08
CA GLY A 292 23.27 12.08 -16.34
C GLY A 292 22.30 12.79 -17.29
N ARG A 293 21.00 12.89 -16.96
CA ARG A 293 20.01 13.57 -17.81
C ARG A 293 19.97 15.07 -17.53
N LYS A 294 19.69 15.87 -18.57
CA LYS A 294 19.37 17.29 -18.43
C LYS A 294 17.93 17.44 -17.94
N VAL A 295 17.76 18.11 -16.81
CA VAL A 295 16.46 18.29 -16.16
C VAL A 295 16.23 19.76 -15.83
N ARG A 296 14.95 20.11 -15.70
CA ARG A 296 14.47 21.38 -15.20
C ARG A 296 13.73 21.14 -13.88
N LEU A 297 14.18 21.82 -12.84
CA LEU A 297 13.62 21.78 -11.49
C LEU A 297 13.07 23.15 -11.12
N THR A 298 11.93 23.16 -10.43
CA THR A 298 11.35 24.39 -9.83
C THR A 298 11.27 24.26 -8.32
N GLN A 299 11.65 25.33 -7.63
CA GLN A 299 11.56 25.45 -6.17
C GLN A 299 11.12 26.88 -5.84
N GLY A 300 9.85 27.07 -5.46
CA GLY A 300 9.23 28.39 -5.42
C GLY A 300 9.38 29.11 -6.77
N ASP A 301 9.76 30.39 -6.73
CA ASP A 301 9.95 31.22 -7.93
C ASP A 301 11.26 30.95 -8.68
N ARG A 302 12.07 29.99 -8.21
CA ARG A 302 13.38 29.70 -8.78
C ARG A 302 13.31 28.48 -9.69
N GLU A 303 13.92 28.60 -10.85
CA GLU A 303 14.10 27.52 -11.79
C GLU A 303 15.59 27.17 -11.94
N PHE A 304 15.89 25.88 -11.98
CA PHE A 304 17.22 25.34 -12.17
C PHE A 304 17.21 24.37 -13.34
N THR A 305 17.97 24.67 -14.38
CA THR A 305 18.17 23.78 -15.53
C THR A 305 19.63 23.32 -15.56
N GLY A 306 19.85 22.00 -15.61
CA GLY A 306 21.20 21.42 -15.60
C GLY A 306 21.20 19.90 -15.70
N THR A 307 22.40 19.32 -15.76
CA THR A 307 22.59 17.87 -15.81
C THR A 307 22.69 17.29 -14.41
N VAL A 308 21.96 16.20 -14.12
CA VAL A 308 22.02 15.51 -12.83
C VAL A 308 23.35 14.79 -12.69
N VAL A 309 24.18 15.25 -11.75
CA VAL A 309 25.49 14.66 -11.43
C VAL A 309 25.38 13.63 -10.31
N GLU A 310 24.58 13.95 -9.29
CA GLU A 310 24.39 13.12 -8.12
C GLU A 310 22.92 13.17 -7.71
N LEU A 311 22.39 12.03 -7.27
CA LEU A 311 21.05 11.94 -6.73
C LEU A 311 21.04 10.92 -5.59
N ASP A 312 20.66 11.39 -4.42
CA ASP A 312 20.60 10.59 -3.20
C ASP A 312 19.46 11.12 -2.31
N PRO A 313 18.61 10.27 -1.72
CA PRO A 313 17.52 10.75 -0.88
C PRO A 313 17.97 11.62 0.30
N ALA A 314 19.08 11.29 0.95
CA ALA A 314 19.59 12.05 2.10
C ALA A 314 20.46 13.24 1.68
N ARG A 315 21.18 13.12 0.56
CA ARG A 315 22.04 14.21 0.07
C ARG A 315 21.34 15.14 -0.92
N GLY A 316 20.14 14.83 -1.40
CA GLY A 316 19.44 15.63 -2.41
C GLY A 316 19.95 15.38 -3.83
N ILE A 317 19.62 16.30 -4.74
CA ILE A 317 20.03 16.30 -6.14
C ILE A 317 21.10 17.36 -6.39
N THR A 318 22.19 16.97 -7.02
CA THR A 318 23.25 17.88 -7.50
C THR A 318 23.11 18.05 -9.00
N LEU A 319 22.91 19.30 -9.44
CA LEU A 319 22.87 19.69 -10.86
C LEU A 319 24.15 20.41 -11.25
N LYS A 320 24.72 20.05 -12.41
CA LYS A 320 25.70 20.87 -13.12
C LYS A 320 24.95 21.81 -14.08
N LEU A 321 24.98 23.11 -13.76
CA LEU A 321 24.34 24.17 -14.54
C LEU A 321 25.14 24.52 -15.79
N GLU A 322 24.52 25.27 -16.70
CA GLU A 322 25.23 25.89 -17.83
C GLU A 322 26.33 26.84 -17.29
N GLY A 323 27.55 26.69 -17.81
CA GLY A 323 28.75 27.36 -17.27
C GLY A 323 29.55 26.55 -16.23
N GLY A 324 29.12 25.32 -15.90
CA GLY A 324 29.91 24.37 -15.11
C GLY A 324 29.78 24.50 -13.59
N LYS A 325 29.01 25.47 -13.09
CA LYS A 325 28.68 25.62 -11.67
C LYS A 325 27.77 24.49 -11.20
N GLU A 326 28.03 23.93 -10.04
CA GLU A 326 27.14 22.95 -9.40
C GLU A 326 26.19 23.62 -8.39
N THR A 327 24.97 23.09 -8.30
CA THR A 327 23.99 23.47 -7.30
C THR A 327 23.31 22.24 -6.72
N LYS A 328 22.93 22.33 -5.44
CA LYS A 328 22.39 21.22 -4.67
C LYS A 328 21.01 21.57 -4.14
N LEU A 329 20.04 20.69 -4.36
CA LEU A 329 18.65 20.90 -3.99
C LEU A 329 18.14 19.68 -3.20
N PHE A 330 17.41 19.93 -2.11
CA PHE A 330 16.84 18.87 -1.27
C PHE A 330 15.35 18.62 -1.55
N ALA A 331 14.71 19.52 -2.31
CA ALA A 331 13.32 19.40 -2.72
C ALA A 331 13.09 20.18 -4.02
N ALA A 332 12.11 19.72 -4.80
CA ALA A 332 11.53 20.47 -5.90
C ALA A 332 10.01 20.26 -5.93
N GLU A 333 9.31 21.20 -6.56
CA GLU A 333 7.87 21.14 -6.78
C GLU A 333 7.55 20.40 -8.08
N THR A 334 8.33 20.66 -9.12
CA THR A 334 8.25 19.92 -10.38
C THR A 334 9.63 19.55 -10.91
N VAL A 335 9.66 18.42 -11.59
CA VAL A 335 10.82 17.89 -12.31
C VAL A 335 10.36 17.50 -13.70
N SER A 336 11.05 18.01 -14.71
CA SER A 336 10.82 17.68 -16.11
C SER A 336 12.14 17.41 -16.83
N ASN A 337 12.12 16.44 -17.75
CA ASN A 337 13.25 16.21 -18.65
C ASN A 337 13.29 17.34 -19.68
N VAL A 338 14.48 17.87 -19.93
CA VAL A 338 14.69 18.80 -21.04
C VAL A 338 15.06 17.95 -22.25
N ARG A 339 14.20 17.92 -23.27
CA ARG A 339 14.58 17.34 -24.57
C ARG A 339 15.61 18.28 -25.20
N GLU A 340 16.73 17.73 -25.66
CA GLU A 340 17.59 18.46 -26.59
C GLU A 340 16.78 18.65 -27.88
N ALA A 341 16.73 19.89 -28.36
CA ALA A 341 15.95 20.31 -29.52
C ALA A 341 16.56 19.79 -30.83
#